data_AF-A0A847NW20-F1
#
_entry.id   AF-A0A847NW20-F1
#
_cell.length_a   1.000
_cell.length_b   1.000
_cell.length_c   1.000
_cell.angle_alpha   90.00
_cell.angle_beta   90.00
_cell.angle_gamma   90.00
#
_symmetry.space_group_name_H-M   'P 1'
#
loop_
_entity.id
_entity.type
_entity.pdbx_description
1 polymer ?
#
loop_
_entity_poly.entity_id
_entity_poly.type
_entity_poly.pdbx_seq_one_letter_code
_entity_poly.pdbx_strand_id
1 'polypeptide(L)'
;MKKLYAILFCIILPAVLSGTEKKGDFLIISDPSKLSIFNQFEQILTETDLNNIPSYTPFLIVNRKETLGDQITEAIRCQYKGQTCFLLLDEKGNLKGLSSQHYHNIFKSCLIIGDTVSLNQSTNVYQKYPSSGPVTKCSAGQTVSRIFRYSSSYYVFIPDKKVYGWINGGPSIFKTSAKNLVKSRTFSVNDIYEVVENRLKAVNETYNQYFEFFNDITHQDKSVPQWKLRNDGKQLKCTLSSSAQISEQLQNSTRYVLQDIEQILLGKPFNIQYNSGEITISPR
;
A
#
# COMPACT_ATOMS: atom_id res chain seq x y z
N MET A 1 -48.66 19.03 48.27
CA MET A 1 -47.79 19.60 47.23
C MET A 1 -46.77 18.55 46.81
N LYS A 2 -46.96 17.92 45.64
CA LYS A 2 -46.12 16.82 45.14
C LYS A 2 -44.89 17.42 44.45
N LYS A 3 -43.68 17.15 44.95
CA LYS A 3 -42.42 17.48 44.27
C LYS A 3 -42.16 16.41 43.20
N LEU A 4 -42.23 16.83 41.95
CA LEU A 4 -41.88 16.05 40.77
C LEU A 4 -40.34 15.97 40.70
N TYR A 5 -39.76 14.79 40.88
CA TYR A 5 -38.34 14.56 40.57
C TYR A 5 -38.21 14.28 39.07
N ALA A 6 -37.56 15.18 38.35
CA ALA A 6 -37.14 14.95 36.97
C ALA A 6 -36.01 13.91 36.96
N ILE A 7 -36.30 12.69 36.53
CA ILE A 7 -35.30 11.67 36.26
C ILE A 7 -34.56 12.08 35.00
N LEU A 8 -33.37 12.63 35.17
CA LEU A 8 -32.41 12.93 34.10
C LEU A 8 -31.88 11.58 33.57
N PHE A 9 -32.47 11.09 32.49
CA PHE A 9 -32.00 9.88 31.81
C PHE A 9 -30.74 10.24 31.01
N CYS A 10 -29.57 10.08 31.64
CA CYS A 10 -28.28 10.16 30.94
C CYS A 10 -28.19 9.00 29.93
N ILE A 11 -28.46 9.31 28.66
CA ILE A 11 -28.15 8.43 27.53
C ILE A 11 -26.62 8.41 27.39
N ILE A 12 -26.00 7.40 27.98
CA ILE A 12 -24.60 7.07 27.74
C ILE A 12 -24.55 6.48 26.33
N LEU A 13 -24.26 7.30 25.32
CA LEU A 13 -23.91 6.81 23.99
C LEU A 13 -22.65 5.93 24.14
N PRO A 14 -22.69 4.63 23.79
CA PRO A 14 -21.46 3.87 23.67
C PRO A 14 -20.69 4.46 22.49
N ALA A 15 -19.55 5.11 22.78
CA ALA A 15 -18.55 5.44 21.79
C ALA A 15 -18.00 4.12 21.23
N VAL A 16 -18.64 3.62 20.19
CA VAL A 16 -18.09 2.54 19.37
C VAL A 16 -16.79 3.08 18.80
N LEU A 17 -15.67 2.59 19.30
CA LEU A 17 -14.36 2.68 18.65
C LEU A 17 -14.46 1.92 17.32
N SER A 18 -15.12 2.52 16.33
CA SER A 18 -15.05 2.11 14.95
C SER A 18 -13.68 2.54 14.45
N GLY A 19 -12.70 1.64 14.50
CA GLY A 19 -11.52 1.76 13.67
C GLY A 19 -12.01 2.02 12.25
N THR A 20 -11.76 3.21 11.72
CA THR A 20 -12.30 3.64 10.43
C THR A 20 -11.78 2.71 9.35
N GLU A 21 -12.68 1.92 8.75
CA GLU A 21 -12.39 1.10 7.59
C GLU A 21 -11.75 1.97 6.50
N LYS A 22 -10.48 1.70 6.17
CA LYS A 22 -9.78 2.42 5.11
C LYS A 22 -10.38 2.02 3.76
N LYS A 23 -10.89 3.00 3.02
CA LYS A 23 -11.41 2.81 1.65
C LYS A 23 -10.51 3.50 0.63
N GLY A 24 -10.47 2.96 -0.58
CA GLY A 24 -9.71 3.53 -1.69
C GLY A 24 -10.24 3.10 -3.05
N ASP A 25 -9.84 3.83 -4.08
CA ASP A 25 -10.17 3.52 -5.47
C ASP A 25 -9.00 2.76 -6.11
N PHE A 26 -9.28 1.68 -6.84
CA PHE A 26 -8.25 0.88 -7.50
C PHE A 26 -8.45 0.83 -9.01
N LEU A 27 -7.37 1.00 -9.76
CA LEU A 27 -7.30 0.77 -11.20
C LEU A 27 -6.57 -0.56 -11.45
N ILE A 28 -7.25 -1.51 -12.09
CA ILE A 28 -6.64 -2.79 -12.52
C ILE A 28 -6.46 -2.74 -14.02
N ILE A 29 -5.27 -3.12 -14.50
CA ILE A 29 -4.90 -3.11 -15.93
C ILE A 29 -4.25 -4.43 -16.30
N SER A 30 -4.73 -5.09 -17.35
CA SER A 30 -4.25 -6.43 -17.74
C SER A 30 -2.79 -6.43 -18.19
N ASP A 31 -2.33 -5.36 -18.83
CA ASP A 31 -0.95 -5.24 -19.30
C ASP A 31 -0.38 -3.84 -18.99
N PRO A 32 0.18 -3.66 -17.78
CA PRO A 32 0.80 -2.40 -17.39
C PRO A 32 2.01 -2.01 -18.26
N SER A 33 2.64 -2.96 -18.96
CA SER A 33 3.82 -2.70 -19.80
C SER A 33 3.53 -1.82 -21.01
N LYS A 34 2.25 -1.72 -21.42
CA LYS A 34 1.81 -0.86 -22.52
C LYS A 34 1.58 0.59 -22.12
N LEU A 35 1.59 0.89 -20.83
CA LEU A 35 1.30 2.22 -20.33
C LEU A 35 2.54 3.09 -20.35
N SER A 36 2.33 4.39 -20.56
CA SER A 36 3.30 5.40 -20.18
C SER A 36 3.20 5.66 -18.68
N ILE A 37 4.05 4.97 -17.90
CA ILE A 37 4.14 5.11 -16.44
C ILE A 37 5.37 5.92 -16.07
N PHE A 38 5.18 6.91 -15.23
CA PHE A 38 6.24 7.76 -14.68
C PHE A 38 6.43 7.41 -13.20
N ASN A 39 7.67 7.44 -12.72
CA ASN A 39 7.98 7.28 -11.31
C ASN A 39 7.64 8.55 -10.51
N GLN A 40 7.89 8.52 -9.19
CA GLN A 40 7.63 9.65 -8.29
C GLN A 40 8.40 10.94 -8.65
N PHE A 41 9.47 10.84 -9.44
CA PHE A 41 10.30 11.95 -9.92
C PHE A 41 9.92 12.40 -11.32
N GLU A 42 8.76 11.95 -11.83
CA GLU A 42 8.27 12.27 -13.17
C GLU A 42 9.24 11.84 -14.29
N GLN A 43 9.96 10.75 -14.06
CA GLN A 43 10.77 10.09 -15.10
C GLN A 43 10.03 8.88 -15.62
N ILE A 44 10.06 8.68 -16.94
CA ILE A 44 9.46 7.50 -17.57
C ILE A 44 10.12 6.22 -17.07
N LEU A 45 9.31 5.21 -16.73
CA LEU A 45 9.81 3.90 -16.36
C LEU A 45 10.45 3.21 -17.56
N THR A 46 11.57 2.52 -17.33
CA THR A 46 12.24 1.76 -18.39
C THR A 46 11.42 0.52 -18.76
N GLU A 47 11.70 -0.07 -19.92
CA GLU A 47 11.08 -1.35 -20.30
C GLU A 47 11.33 -2.45 -19.25
N THR A 48 12.53 -2.45 -18.64
CA THR A 48 12.87 -3.39 -17.57
C THR A 48 11.98 -3.18 -16.34
N ASP A 49 11.76 -1.93 -15.93
CA ASP A 49 10.89 -1.61 -14.79
C ASP A 49 9.44 -2.01 -15.08
N LEU A 50 8.95 -1.70 -16.28
CA LEU A 50 7.60 -2.03 -16.73
C LEU A 50 7.36 -3.55 -16.79
N ASN A 51 8.33 -4.31 -17.27
CA ASN A 51 8.26 -5.77 -17.33
C ASN A 51 8.24 -6.42 -15.93
N ASN A 52 8.70 -5.71 -14.89
CA ASN A 52 8.63 -6.16 -13.51
C ASN A 52 7.27 -5.91 -12.85
N ILE A 53 6.36 -5.20 -13.52
CA ILE A 53 4.98 -4.99 -13.05
C ILE A 53 4.10 -6.13 -13.56
N PRO A 54 3.59 -7.02 -12.68
CA PRO A 54 2.78 -8.15 -13.14
C PRO A 54 1.48 -7.70 -13.81
N SER A 55 1.01 -8.50 -14.76
CA SER A 55 -0.32 -8.35 -15.35
C SER A 55 -1.41 -8.28 -14.28
N TYR A 56 -2.42 -7.45 -14.52
CA TYR A 56 -3.53 -7.20 -13.59
C TYR A 56 -3.06 -6.62 -12.25
N THR A 57 -1.95 -5.88 -12.23
CA THR A 57 -1.55 -5.15 -11.03
C THR A 57 -2.64 -4.14 -10.61
N PRO A 58 -3.01 -4.10 -9.32
CA PRO A 58 -3.88 -3.06 -8.80
C PRO A 58 -3.06 -1.81 -8.45
N PHE A 59 -3.39 -0.69 -9.08
CA PHE A 59 -2.89 0.63 -8.72
C PHE A 59 -3.90 1.31 -7.80
N LEU A 60 -3.47 1.71 -6.60
CA LEU A 60 -4.31 2.52 -5.71
C LEU A 60 -4.32 3.95 -6.24
N ILE A 61 -5.49 4.45 -6.65
CA ILE A 61 -5.64 5.81 -7.15
C ILE A 61 -5.58 6.78 -5.95
N VAL A 62 -4.64 7.72 -6.00
CA VAL A 62 -4.52 8.82 -5.04
C VAL A 62 -5.19 10.07 -5.57
N ASN A 63 -4.96 10.40 -6.85
CA ASN A 63 -5.64 11.49 -7.54
C ASN A 63 -5.96 11.09 -8.99
N ARG A 64 -7.20 11.34 -9.41
CA ARG A 64 -7.70 11.02 -10.76
C ARG A 64 -7.33 12.06 -11.81
N LYS A 65 -7.09 13.29 -11.38
CA LYS A 65 -6.72 14.39 -12.26
C LYS A 65 -5.56 15.14 -11.62
N GLU A 66 -4.38 14.81 -12.09
CA GLU A 66 -3.13 15.46 -11.71
C GLU A 66 -2.50 16.03 -12.98
N THR A 67 -1.78 17.14 -12.83
CA THR A 67 -0.91 17.66 -13.88
C THR A 67 0.53 17.55 -13.38
N LEU A 68 1.43 17.08 -14.23
CA LEU A 68 2.85 16.95 -13.90
C LEU A 68 3.51 18.32 -13.71
N GLY A 69 4.80 18.33 -13.36
CA GLY A 69 5.58 19.53 -13.10
C GLY A 69 5.59 20.56 -14.25
N ASP A 70 5.38 20.10 -15.48
CA ASP A 70 5.25 20.95 -16.67
C ASP A 70 3.93 21.74 -16.75
N GLN A 71 2.99 21.49 -15.84
CA GLN A 71 1.66 22.12 -15.79
C GLN A 71 0.81 21.90 -17.04
N ILE A 72 1.16 20.94 -17.90
CA ILE A 72 0.45 20.63 -19.14
C ILE A 72 0.09 19.15 -19.22
N THR A 73 1.01 18.27 -18.85
CA THR A 73 0.82 16.82 -19.00
C THR A 73 -0.14 16.28 -17.94
N GLU A 74 -1.31 15.82 -18.36
CA GLU A 74 -2.32 15.22 -17.48
C GLU A 74 -1.97 13.75 -17.14
N ALA A 75 -2.19 13.37 -15.89
CA ALA A 75 -1.94 12.04 -15.38
C ALA A 75 -2.90 11.64 -14.25
N ILE A 76 -2.96 10.34 -13.98
CA ILE A 76 -3.53 9.79 -12.74
C ILE A 76 -2.38 9.52 -11.77
N ARG A 77 -2.41 10.13 -10.58
CA ARG A 77 -1.48 9.81 -9.49
C ARG A 77 -1.95 8.54 -8.79
N CYS A 78 -1.10 7.52 -8.79
CA CYS A 78 -1.35 6.22 -8.20
C CYS A 78 -0.24 5.84 -7.20
N GLN A 79 -0.53 4.83 -6.38
CA GLN A 79 0.45 4.09 -5.60
C GLN A 79 0.52 2.64 -6.05
N TYR A 80 1.74 2.12 -6.19
CA TYR A 80 2.04 0.72 -6.44
C TYR A 80 3.27 0.31 -5.62
N LYS A 81 3.13 -0.75 -4.80
CA LYS A 81 4.18 -1.21 -3.87
C LYS A 81 4.76 -0.08 -3.00
N GLY A 82 3.91 0.84 -2.54
CA GLY A 82 4.29 2.02 -1.75
C GLY A 82 4.76 3.21 -2.59
N GLN A 83 5.33 2.96 -3.77
CA GLN A 83 5.84 4.03 -4.61
C GLN A 83 4.72 4.79 -5.31
N THR A 84 4.85 6.12 -5.32
CA THR A 84 4.01 6.96 -6.17
C THR A 84 4.42 6.78 -7.62
N CYS A 85 3.44 6.59 -8.49
CA CYS A 85 3.64 6.57 -9.93
C CYS A 85 2.53 7.37 -10.61
N PHE A 86 2.82 7.88 -11.81
CA PHE A 86 1.87 8.64 -12.60
C PHE A 86 1.56 7.87 -13.89
N LEU A 87 0.28 7.63 -14.14
CA LEU A 87 -0.19 7.02 -15.38
C LEU A 87 -0.64 8.14 -16.31
N LEU A 88 0.08 8.36 -17.42
CA LEU A 88 -0.23 9.47 -18.33
C LEU A 88 -1.59 9.29 -19.00
N LEU A 89 -2.25 10.41 -19.23
CA LEU A 89 -3.47 10.50 -20.03
C LEU A 89 -3.15 11.02 -21.44
N ASP A 90 -3.96 10.61 -22.41
CA ASP A 90 -3.99 11.23 -23.75
C ASP A 90 -4.89 12.48 -23.76
N GLU A 91 -4.93 13.18 -24.89
CA GLU A 91 -5.73 14.41 -25.07
C GLU A 91 -7.25 14.18 -24.87
N LYS A 92 -7.70 12.92 -24.88
CA LYS A 92 -9.08 12.52 -24.67
C LYS A 92 -9.34 12.03 -23.24
N GLY A 93 -8.33 12.07 -22.37
CA GLY A 93 -8.40 11.61 -20.98
C GLY A 93 -8.31 10.09 -20.79
N ASN A 94 -7.88 9.34 -21.81
CA ASN A 94 -7.66 7.89 -21.70
C ASN A 94 -6.23 7.59 -21.28
N LEU A 95 -5.99 6.40 -20.70
CA LEU A 95 -4.65 5.95 -20.35
C LEU A 95 -3.76 5.83 -21.61
N LYS A 96 -2.69 6.63 -21.65
CA LYS A 96 -1.77 6.70 -22.79
C LYS A 96 -1.04 5.37 -22.98
N GLY A 97 -1.08 4.86 -24.22
CA GLY A 97 -0.47 3.59 -24.63
C GLY A 97 -1.38 2.37 -24.49
N LEU A 98 -2.53 2.50 -23.81
CA LEU A 98 -3.48 1.40 -23.67
C LEU A 98 -4.50 1.38 -24.82
N SER A 99 -4.57 0.29 -25.56
CA SER A 99 -5.64 0.08 -26.55
C SER A 99 -6.92 -0.43 -25.89
N SER A 100 -8.07 -0.24 -26.54
CA SER A 100 -9.39 -0.71 -26.09
C SER A 100 -9.51 -2.22 -25.91
N GLN A 101 -8.57 -3.00 -26.47
CA GLN A 101 -8.53 -4.46 -26.35
C GLN A 101 -7.99 -4.92 -24.99
N HIS A 102 -7.26 -4.06 -24.27
CA HIS A 102 -6.72 -4.39 -22.96
C HIS A 102 -7.76 -4.13 -21.87
N TYR A 103 -7.88 -5.09 -20.97
CA TYR A 103 -8.79 -4.93 -19.84
C TYR A 103 -8.23 -3.88 -18.89
N HIS A 104 -9.04 -2.86 -18.62
CA HIS A 104 -8.81 -1.91 -17.56
C HIS A 104 -10.13 -1.56 -16.90
N ASN A 105 -10.13 -1.42 -15.57
CA ASN A 105 -11.32 -0.99 -14.86
C ASN A 105 -10.96 -0.30 -13.54
N ILE A 106 -11.78 0.69 -13.17
CA ILE A 106 -11.66 1.41 -11.91
C ILE A 106 -12.74 0.94 -10.96
N PHE A 107 -12.32 0.38 -9.83
CA PHE A 107 -13.16 -0.05 -8.73
C PHE A 107 -13.16 1.03 -7.65
N LYS A 108 -14.33 1.62 -7.38
CA LYS A 108 -14.45 2.74 -6.45
C LYS A 108 -14.78 2.26 -5.03
N SER A 109 -14.34 3.01 -4.03
CA SER A 109 -14.71 2.80 -2.62
C SER A 109 -14.46 1.36 -2.12
N CYS A 110 -13.36 0.75 -2.56
CA CYS A 110 -12.95 -0.58 -2.15
C CYS A 110 -12.48 -0.56 -0.70
N LEU A 111 -12.86 -1.57 0.08
CA LEU A 111 -12.35 -1.76 1.44
C LEU A 111 -10.92 -2.31 1.35
N ILE A 112 -9.94 -1.55 1.83
CA ILE A 112 -8.53 -1.98 1.84
C ILE A 112 -8.33 -2.99 2.96
N ILE A 113 -7.71 -4.13 2.67
CA ILE A 113 -7.49 -5.24 3.62
C ILE A 113 -6.01 -5.41 3.91
N GLY A 114 -5.21 -5.77 2.89
CA GLY A 114 -3.76 -5.87 2.99
C GLY A 114 -3.20 -7.00 3.87
N ASP A 115 -3.94 -8.10 4.05
CA ASP A 115 -3.51 -9.23 4.87
C ASP A 115 -3.25 -10.50 4.07
N THR A 116 -2.64 -11.50 4.71
CA THR A 116 -2.41 -12.82 4.11
C THR A 116 -3.17 -13.87 4.89
N VAL A 117 -3.85 -14.73 4.15
CA VAL A 117 -4.74 -15.75 4.68
C VAL A 117 -4.56 -17.04 3.91
N SER A 118 -4.92 -18.16 4.52
CA SER A 118 -5.04 -19.44 3.81
C SER A 118 -6.48 -19.64 3.34
N LEU A 119 -6.64 -20.24 2.16
CA LEU A 119 -7.94 -20.66 1.66
C LEU A 119 -8.47 -21.82 2.51
N ASN A 120 -9.76 -21.76 2.84
CA ASN A 120 -10.47 -22.82 3.55
C ASN A 120 -10.89 -23.95 2.61
N GLN A 121 -11.14 -23.62 1.34
CA GLN A 121 -11.57 -24.54 0.30
C GLN A 121 -10.90 -24.20 -1.04
N SER A 122 -10.89 -25.16 -1.97
CA SER A 122 -10.42 -24.91 -3.33
C SER A 122 -11.34 -23.90 -4.02
N THR A 123 -10.76 -22.98 -4.78
CA THR A 123 -11.49 -21.92 -5.48
C THR A 123 -10.75 -21.49 -6.75
N ASN A 124 -11.42 -20.68 -7.56
CA ASN A 124 -10.86 -20.09 -8.76
C ASN A 124 -10.55 -18.62 -8.51
N VAL A 125 -9.40 -18.18 -9.03
CA VAL A 125 -9.00 -16.78 -9.09
C VAL A 125 -9.13 -16.31 -10.53
N TYR A 126 -10.01 -15.34 -10.76
CA TYR A 126 -10.36 -14.82 -12.09
C TYR A 126 -9.69 -13.47 -12.34
N GLN A 127 -8.96 -13.30 -13.44
CA GLN A 127 -8.26 -12.03 -13.66
C GLN A 127 -9.21 -10.85 -13.97
N LYS A 128 -10.45 -11.11 -14.44
CA LYS A 128 -11.46 -10.08 -14.69
C LYS A 128 -12.64 -10.21 -13.73
N TYR A 129 -13.11 -9.07 -13.23
CA TYR A 129 -14.21 -9.01 -12.27
C TYR A 129 -15.56 -9.46 -12.90
N PRO A 130 -16.46 -10.08 -12.10
CA PRO A 130 -16.20 -10.73 -10.81
C PRO A 130 -15.66 -12.16 -10.96
N SER A 131 -15.91 -12.79 -12.11
CA SER A 131 -15.58 -14.20 -12.36
C SER A 131 -15.42 -14.47 -13.86
N SER A 132 -14.60 -13.69 -14.56
CA SER A 132 -14.37 -13.84 -15.99
C SER A 132 -12.89 -13.74 -16.37
N GLY A 133 -12.58 -14.02 -17.65
CA GLY A 133 -11.21 -14.00 -18.15
C GLY A 133 -10.38 -15.21 -17.71
N PRO A 134 -9.04 -15.13 -17.82
CA PRO A 134 -8.15 -16.24 -17.44
C PRO A 134 -8.32 -16.63 -15.98
N VAL A 135 -8.21 -17.93 -15.72
CA VAL A 135 -8.50 -18.54 -14.41
C VAL A 135 -7.26 -19.23 -13.88
N THR A 136 -6.94 -18.95 -12.61
CA THR A 136 -5.96 -19.70 -11.84
C THR A 136 -6.67 -20.52 -10.77
N LYS A 137 -6.56 -21.85 -10.85
CA LYS A 137 -7.08 -22.75 -9.83
C LYS A 137 -6.23 -22.64 -8.55
N CYS A 138 -6.89 -22.54 -7.40
CA CYS A 138 -6.25 -22.53 -6.09
C CYS A 138 -6.81 -23.65 -5.22
N SER A 139 -5.93 -24.32 -4.49
CA SER A 139 -6.30 -25.45 -3.63
C SER A 139 -6.63 -24.96 -2.21
N ALA A 140 -7.46 -25.72 -1.49
CA ALA A 140 -7.62 -25.52 -0.05
C ALA A 140 -6.25 -25.52 0.65
N GLY A 141 -6.08 -24.63 1.64
CA GLY A 141 -4.84 -24.43 2.37
C GLY A 141 -3.81 -23.53 1.69
N GLN A 142 -3.96 -23.22 0.40
CA GLN A 142 -3.05 -22.31 -0.30
C GLN A 142 -3.13 -20.90 0.29
N THR A 143 -1.98 -20.24 0.38
CA THR A 143 -1.82 -18.90 0.92
C THR A 143 -2.08 -17.85 -0.15
N VAL A 144 -2.89 -16.84 0.18
CA VAL A 144 -3.18 -15.69 -0.69
C VAL A 144 -3.11 -14.39 0.12
N SER A 145 -2.75 -13.30 -0.53
CA SER A 145 -2.79 -11.95 0.07
C SER A 145 -4.04 -11.24 -0.41
N ARG A 146 -4.94 -10.86 0.50
CA ARG A 146 -6.12 -10.05 0.18
C ARG A 146 -5.72 -8.59 0.14
N ILE A 147 -5.94 -7.95 -1.00
CA ILE A 147 -5.52 -6.57 -1.23
C ILE A 147 -6.66 -5.65 -0.82
N PHE A 148 -7.83 -5.85 -1.43
CA PHE A 148 -9.04 -5.11 -1.13
C PHE A 148 -10.28 -5.97 -1.38
N ARG A 149 -11.42 -5.51 -0.87
CA ARG A 149 -12.75 -6.05 -1.18
C ARG A 149 -13.56 -5.02 -1.95
N TYR A 150 -14.20 -5.48 -3.01
CA TYR A 150 -15.19 -4.71 -3.75
C TYR A 150 -16.48 -5.51 -3.84
N SER A 151 -17.57 -4.94 -3.32
CA SER A 151 -18.82 -5.69 -3.12
C SER A 151 -18.58 -6.98 -2.32
N SER A 152 -19.03 -8.13 -2.82
CA SER A 152 -18.86 -9.46 -2.25
C SER A 152 -17.60 -10.20 -2.71
N SER A 153 -16.70 -9.56 -3.47
CA SER A 153 -15.52 -10.19 -4.06
C SER A 153 -14.24 -9.62 -3.50
N TYR A 154 -13.22 -10.48 -3.40
CA TYR A 154 -11.90 -10.11 -2.91
C TYR A 154 -10.91 -10.08 -4.06
N TYR A 155 -10.16 -8.99 -4.17
CA TYR A 155 -9.01 -8.94 -5.03
C TYR A 155 -7.78 -9.44 -4.27
N VAL A 156 -7.12 -10.45 -4.84
CA VAL A 156 -6.05 -11.18 -4.16
C VAL A 156 -4.81 -11.28 -5.03
N PHE A 157 -3.67 -11.45 -4.36
CA PHE A 157 -2.42 -11.89 -4.95
C PHE A 157 -2.10 -13.31 -4.51
N ILE A 158 -1.63 -14.14 -5.44
CA ILE A 158 -1.18 -15.51 -5.20
C ILE A 158 0.36 -15.52 -5.25
N PRO A 159 1.06 -15.54 -4.10
CA PRO A 159 2.51 -15.33 -4.07
C PRO A 159 3.33 -16.37 -4.84
N ASP A 160 2.95 -17.65 -4.75
CA ASP A 160 3.65 -18.76 -5.41
C ASP A 160 3.52 -18.72 -6.93
N LYS A 161 2.44 -18.12 -7.43
CA LYS A 161 2.16 -18.02 -8.87
C LYS A 161 2.44 -16.62 -9.45
N LYS A 162 2.67 -15.64 -8.57
CA LYS A 162 2.78 -14.21 -8.91
C LYS A 162 1.58 -13.68 -9.72
N VAL A 163 0.37 -14.14 -9.40
CA VAL A 163 -0.86 -13.79 -10.12
C VAL A 163 -1.79 -12.95 -9.24
N TYR A 164 -2.35 -11.88 -9.83
CA TYR A 164 -3.47 -11.13 -9.27
C TYR A 164 -4.81 -11.60 -9.84
N GLY A 165 -5.87 -11.51 -9.05
CA GLY A 165 -7.22 -11.74 -9.54
C GLY A 165 -8.30 -11.72 -8.47
N TRP A 166 -9.51 -12.04 -8.88
CA TRP A 166 -10.73 -12.01 -8.10
C TRP A 166 -11.10 -13.39 -7.57
N ILE A 167 -11.38 -13.46 -6.27
CA ILE A 167 -12.13 -14.55 -5.67
C ILE A 167 -13.54 -14.02 -5.41
N ASN A 168 -14.53 -14.64 -6.05
CA ASN A 168 -15.93 -14.34 -5.81
C ASN A 168 -16.45 -15.18 -4.64
N GLY A 169 -17.04 -14.52 -3.64
CA GLY A 169 -17.71 -15.15 -2.52
C GLY A 169 -17.32 -14.57 -1.16
N GLY A 170 -18.06 -15.01 -0.14
CA GLY A 170 -17.99 -14.44 1.20
C GLY A 170 -16.69 -14.76 1.95
N PRO A 171 -16.54 -14.21 3.17
CA PRO A 171 -15.36 -14.42 4.02
C PRO A 171 -15.13 -15.90 4.39
N SER A 172 -16.12 -16.77 4.26
CA SER A 172 -16.04 -18.22 4.52
C SER A 172 -15.05 -18.98 3.62
N ILE A 173 -14.67 -18.39 2.48
CA ILE A 173 -13.63 -18.95 1.59
C ILE A 173 -12.26 -18.90 2.25
N PHE A 174 -12.04 -17.98 3.19
CA PHE A 174 -10.79 -17.84 3.91
C PHE A 174 -10.91 -18.55 5.25
N LYS A 175 -9.81 -19.15 5.71
CA LYS A 175 -9.77 -19.66 7.08
C LYS A 175 -9.96 -18.47 8.02
N THR A 176 -11.05 -18.48 8.78
CA THR A 176 -11.22 -17.59 9.92
C THR A 176 -10.00 -17.82 10.81
N SER A 177 -9.38 -16.75 11.32
CA SER A 177 -8.38 -16.90 12.37
C SER A 177 -9.06 -17.42 13.64
N ALA A 178 -9.44 -18.71 13.65
CA ALA A 178 -9.47 -19.47 14.88
C ALA A 178 -8.04 -19.41 15.40
N LYS A 179 -7.88 -19.08 16.69
CA LYS A 179 -6.62 -19.11 17.45
C LYS A 179 -6.04 -20.53 17.50
N ASN A 180 -5.80 -21.14 16.35
CA ASN A 180 -5.08 -22.38 16.22
C ASN A 180 -3.69 -22.00 15.76
N LEU A 181 -2.77 -22.12 16.72
CA LEU A 181 -1.33 -22.23 16.57
C LEU A 181 -1.00 -23.29 15.50
N VAL A 182 -1.20 -22.96 14.23
CA VAL A 182 -0.48 -23.63 13.17
C VAL A 182 0.95 -23.17 13.34
N LYS A 183 1.88 -24.11 13.56
CA LYS A 183 3.33 -23.89 13.69
C LYS A 183 3.76 -22.80 12.70
N SER A 184 3.80 -21.57 13.19
CA SER A 184 4.22 -20.42 12.43
C SER A 184 5.69 -20.67 12.15
N ARG A 185 6.07 -20.68 10.88
CA ARG A 185 7.45 -20.36 10.52
C ARG A 185 7.68 -19.02 11.21
N THR A 186 8.47 -19.02 12.28
CA THR A 186 8.58 -17.87 13.19
C THR A 186 9.21 -16.77 12.36
N PHE A 187 8.39 -15.89 11.80
CA PHE A 187 8.88 -14.78 11.00
C PHE A 187 9.65 -13.89 11.95
N SER A 188 10.96 -13.93 11.81
CA SER A 188 11.86 -13.12 12.60
C SER A 188 11.89 -11.73 12.00
N VAL A 189 12.09 -10.72 12.84
CA VAL A 189 12.42 -9.37 12.36
C VAL A 189 13.66 -9.34 11.47
N ASN A 190 14.53 -10.36 11.59
CA ASN A 190 15.67 -10.55 10.69
C ASN A 190 15.24 -10.83 9.25
N ASP A 191 14.10 -11.49 9.03
CA ASP A 191 13.61 -11.85 7.68
C ASP A 191 13.17 -10.62 6.87
N ILE A 192 12.96 -9.49 7.55
CA ILE A 192 12.53 -8.23 6.95
C ILE A 192 13.57 -7.12 7.11
N TYR A 193 14.63 -7.36 7.88
CA TYR A 193 15.64 -6.36 8.20
C TYR A 193 16.24 -5.75 6.95
N GLU A 194 16.78 -6.57 6.06
CA GLU A 194 17.46 -6.11 4.84
C GLU A 194 16.51 -5.34 3.92
N VAL A 195 15.25 -5.78 3.81
CA VAL A 195 14.26 -5.11 2.95
C VAL A 195 13.88 -3.73 3.50
N VAL A 196 13.68 -3.63 4.81
CA VAL A 196 13.39 -2.35 5.48
C VAL A 196 14.62 -1.44 5.43
N GLU A 197 15.82 -1.99 5.69
CA GLU A 197 17.08 -1.25 5.63
C GLU A 197 17.33 -0.66 4.24
N ASN A 198 17.17 -1.46 3.19
CA ASN A 198 17.36 -1.00 1.81
C ASN A 198 16.36 0.09 1.45
N ARG A 199 15.12 0.03 1.94
CA ARG A 199 14.16 1.13 1.72
C ARG A 199 14.61 2.41 2.41
N LEU A 200 15.06 2.33 3.66
CA LEU A 200 15.55 3.51 4.40
C LEU A 200 16.83 4.09 3.76
N LYS A 201 17.73 3.24 3.25
CA LYS A 201 18.91 3.68 2.50
C LYS A 201 18.53 4.48 1.25
N ALA A 202 17.57 4.00 0.46
CA ALA A 202 17.09 4.71 -0.72
C ALA A 202 16.47 6.08 -0.37
N VAL A 203 15.74 6.16 0.76
CA VAL A 203 15.20 7.43 1.27
C VAL A 203 16.32 8.38 1.71
N ASN A 204 17.33 7.87 2.41
CA ASN A 204 18.50 8.67 2.83
C ASN A 204 19.30 9.19 1.64
N GLU A 205 19.50 8.39 0.59
CA GLU A 205 20.14 8.84 -0.65
C GLU A 205 19.35 9.97 -1.30
N THR A 206 18.02 9.86 -1.31
CA THR A 206 17.14 10.93 -1.80
C THR A 206 17.30 12.21 -0.98
N TYR A 207 17.36 12.10 0.36
CA TYR A 207 17.61 13.25 1.23
C TYR A 207 18.99 13.88 0.99
N ASN A 208 20.05 13.07 0.84
CA ASN A 208 21.39 13.56 0.52
C ASN A 208 21.37 14.39 -0.77
N GLN A 209 20.81 13.84 -1.85
CA GLN A 209 20.76 14.54 -3.15
C GLN A 209 20.06 15.89 -3.06
N TYR A 210 18.91 15.96 -2.37
CA TYR A 210 18.18 17.22 -2.24
C TYR A 210 18.87 18.23 -1.34
N PHE A 211 19.42 17.80 -0.20
CA PHE A 211 20.08 18.71 0.72
C PHE A 211 21.43 19.18 0.17
N GLU A 212 22.21 18.32 -0.50
CA GLU A 212 23.45 18.72 -1.17
C GLU A 212 23.17 19.77 -2.25
N PHE A 213 22.19 19.52 -3.13
CA PHE A 213 21.79 20.49 -4.15
C PHE A 213 21.33 21.82 -3.54
N PHE A 214 20.52 21.78 -2.48
CA PHE A 214 20.04 22.99 -1.82
C PHE A 214 21.17 23.75 -1.11
N ASN A 215 22.06 23.04 -0.43
CA ASN A 215 23.20 23.62 0.26
C ASN A 215 24.17 24.28 -0.72
N ASP A 216 24.40 23.67 -1.87
CA ASP A 216 25.22 24.22 -2.95
C ASP A 216 24.65 25.54 -3.49
N ILE A 217 23.35 25.57 -3.79
CA ILE A 217 22.68 26.75 -4.36
C ILE A 217 22.50 27.88 -3.35
N THR A 218 22.19 27.55 -2.10
CA THR A 218 21.87 28.56 -1.07
C THR A 218 23.07 28.95 -0.22
N HIS A 219 24.21 28.28 -0.41
CA HIS A 219 25.41 28.38 0.43
C HIS A 219 25.11 28.19 1.93
N GLN A 220 24.08 27.41 2.24
CA GLN A 220 23.73 27.01 3.61
C GLN A 220 24.35 25.65 3.90
N ASP A 221 24.85 25.44 5.12
CA ASP A 221 25.35 24.14 5.56
C ASP A 221 24.32 23.47 6.48
N LYS A 222 23.24 22.95 5.89
CA LYS A 222 22.21 22.22 6.64
C LYS A 222 22.59 20.75 6.74
N SER A 223 22.54 20.22 7.96
CA SER A 223 22.70 18.80 8.23
C SER A 223 21.61 17.97 7.54
N VAL A 224 22.01 16.96 6.77
CA VAL A 224 21.08 16.07 6.08
C VAL A 224 20.35 15.15 7.08
N PRO A 225 19.02 15.08 7.04
CA PRO A 225 18.24 14.12 7.83
C PRO A 225 18.60 12.68 7.45
N GLN A 226 18.69 11.78 8.43
CA GLN A 226 18.99 10.36 8.17
C GLN A 226 18.14 9.40 8.99
N TRP A 227 17.46 8.50 8.29
CA TRP A 227 16.82 7.34 8.88
C TRP A 227 17.84 6.31 9.32
N LYS A 228 17.67 5.81 10.55
CA LYS A 228 18.47 4.72 11.12
C LYS A 228 17.56 3.57 11.50
N LEU A 229 17.97 2.37 11.12
CA LEU A 229 17.33 1.12 11.53
C LEU A 229 18.06 0.56 12.74
N ARG A 230 17.33 0.21 13.79
CA ARG A 230 17.82 -0.59 14.92
C ARG A 230 17.02 -1.86 15.02
N ASN A 231 17.70 -2.98 15.23
CA ASN A 231 17.11 -4.28 15.48
C ASN A 231 17.45 -4.70 16.91
N ASP A 232 16.44 -4.90 17.76
CA ASP A 232 16.61 -5.41 19.12
C ASP A 232 16.29 -6.90 19.25
N GLY A 233 16.11 -7.59 18.12
CA GLY A 233 15.76 -9.01 18.03
C GLY A 233 14.27 -9.29 18.17
N LYS A 234 13.47 -8.34 18.67
CA LYS A 234 12.01 -8.48 18.81
C LYS A 234 11.25 -7.54 17.91
N GLN A 235 11.81 -6.38 17.62
CA GLN A 235 11.24 -5.35 16.78
C GLN A 235 12.35 -4.63 15.99
N LEU A 236 11.95 -4.05 14.86
CA LEU A 236 12.73 -3.05 14.17
C LEU A 236 12.24 -1.67 14.57
N LYS A 237 13.17 -0.77 14.86
CA LYS A 237 12.91 0.64 15.14
C LYS A 237 13.57 1.49 14.08
N CYS A 238 12.79 2.24 13.33
CA CYS A 238 13.28 3.24 12.39
C CYS A 238 13.15 4.61 13.03
N THR A 239 14.27 5.33 13.14
CA THR A 239 14.31 6.68 13.75
C THR A 239 14.92 7.67 12.78
N LEU A 240 14.31 8.85 12.65
CA LEU A 240 14.84 9.94 11.87
C LEU A 240 15.79 10.78 12.73
N SER A 241 17.07 10.80 12.38
CA SER A 241 18.06 11.70 12.96
C SER A 241 18.01 13.03 12.21
N SER A 242 17.40 14.06 12.81
CA SER A 242 17.35 15.42 12.28
C SER A 242 17.11 16.45 13.39
N SER A 243 17.30 17.74 13.08
CA SER A 243 16.89 18.82 13.99
C SER A 243 15.37 18.85 14.12
N ALA A 244 14.85 19.33 15.26
CA ALA A 244 13.40 19.36 15.52
C ALA A 244 12.61 20.10 14.42
N GLN A 245 13.15 21.22 13.94
CA GLN A 245 12.54 22.02 12.88
C GLN A 245 12.48 21.28 11.53
N ILE A 246 13.52 20.52 11.18
CA ILE A 246 13.54 19.71 9.96
C ILE A 246 12.59 18.51 10.10
N SER A 247 12.52 17.90 11.28
CA SER A 247 11.59 16.78 11.56
C SER A 247 10.13 17.17 11.34
N GLU A 248 9.72 18.38 11.73
CA GLU A 248 8.37 18.89 11.47
C GLU A 248 8.11 19.08 9.98
N GLN A 249 9.06 19.67 9.25
CA GLN A 249 8.96 19.89 7.81
C GLN A 249 8.88 18.56 7.02
N LEU A 250 9.46 17.49 7.56
CA LEU A 250 9.49 16.16 6.95
C LEU A 250 8.34 15.24 7.40
N GLN A 251 7.31 15.75 8.10
CA GLN A 251 6.17 14.91 8.52
C GLN A 251 5.48 14.21 7.34
N ASN A 252 5.28 14.92 6.23
CA ASN A 252 4.67 14.34 5.03
C ASN A 252 5.58 13.27 4.42
N SER A 253 6.90 13.54 4.34
CA SER A 253 7.88 12.57 3.88
C SER A 253 7.90 11.31 4.77
N THR A 254 7.85 11.49 6.09
CA THR A 254 7.78 10.40 7.08
C THR A 254 6.53 9.54 6.90
N ARG A 255 5.38 10.16 6.58
CA ARG A 255 4.15 9.43 6.27
C ARG A 255 4.30 8.56 5.02
N TYR A 256 5.00 9.03 4.00
CA TYR A 256 5.28 8.21 2.81
C TYR A 256 6.21 7.04 3.12
N VAL A 257 7.27 7.25 3.92
CA VAL A 257 8.15 6.17 4.37
C VAL A 257 7.37 5.11 5.16
N LEU A 258 6.46 5.53 6.05
CA LEU A 258 5.59 4.60 6.78
C LEU A 258 4.70 3.79 5.83
N GLN A 259 4.06 4.44 4.86
CA GLN A 259 3.22 3.76 3.86
C GLN A 259 4.02 2.77 3.02
N ASP A 260 5.25 3.12 2.62
CA ASP A 260 6.14 2.21 1.89
C ASP A 260 6.43 0.95 2.70
N ILE A 261 6.78 1.12 3.97
CA ILE A 261 7.06 0.01 4.88
C ILE A 261 5.80 -0.85 5.08
N GLU A 262 4.63 -0.23 5.24
CA GLU A 262 3.33 -0.94 5.30
C GLU A 262 3.08 -1.79 4.05
N GLN A 263 3.41 -1.27 2.86
CA GLN A 263 3.23 -1.97 1.60
C GLN A 263 4.31 -3.04 1.33
N ILE A 264 5.56 -2.81 1.74
CA ILE A 264 6.64 -3.82 1.68
C ILE A 264 6.31 -5.02 2.56
N LEU A 265 5.69 -4.76 3.71
CA LEU A 265 5.27 -5.76 4.66
C LEU A 265 3.81 -6.21 4.43
N LEU A 266 3.21 -5.84 3.30
CA LEU A 266 1.86 -6.25 2.94
C LEU A 266 1.79 -7.77 2.90
N GLY A 267 0.87 -8.33 3.69
CA GLY A 267 0.74 -9.79 3.80
C GLY A 267 1.80 -10.50 4.64
N LYS A 268 2.73 -9.78 5.27
CA LYS A 268 3.64 -10.36 6.27
C LYS A 268 3.03 -10.19 7.68
N PRO A 269 3.30 -11.10 8.64
CA PRO A 269 2.71 -11.07 9.97
C PRO A 269 3.41 -10.05 10.89
N PHE A 270 3.48 -8.79 10.46
CA PHE A 270 4.06 -7.69 11.21
C PHE A 270 3.02 -6.60 11.47
N ASN A 271 3.13 -5.96 12.62
CA ASN A 271 2.47 -4.73 12.98
C ASN A 271 3.45 -3.58 12.82
N ILE A 272 2.94 -2.47 12.31
CA ILE A 272 3.71 -1.24 12.15
C ILE A 272 3.00 -0.15 12.94
N GLN A 273 3.74 0.57 13.76
CA GLN A 273 3.25 1.69 14.57
C GLN A 273 4.14 2.90 14.32
N TYR A 274 3.55 4.09 14.35
CA TYR A 274 4.30 5.34 14.25
C TYR A 274 3.96 6.23 15.44
N ASN A 275 4.96 6.51 16.27
CA ASN A 275 4.84 7.36 17.45
C ASN A 275 5.99 8.36 17.48
N SER A 276 5.69 9.66 17.53
CA SER A 276 6.66 10.73 17.79
C SER A 276 7.97 10.66 16.98
N GLY A 277 7.89 10.37 15.67
CA GLY A 277 9.07 10.30 14.79
C GLY A 277 9.79 8.94 14.75
N GLU A 278 9.25 7.94 15.43
CA GLU A 278 9.74 6.56 15.42
C GLU A 278 8.72 5.63 14.74
N ILE A 279 9.18 4.84 13.77
CA ILE A 279 8.42 3.72 13.19
C ILE A 279 8.87 2.45 13.89
N THR A 280 7.94 1.76 14.56
CA THR A 280 8.19 0.46 15.18
C THR A 280 7.53 -0.64 14.36
N ILE A 281 8.29 -1.69 14.04
CA ILE A 281 7.83 -2.88 13.34
C ILE A 281 8.02 -4.08 14.25
N SER A 282 6.95 -4.77 14.62
CA SER A 282 7.00 -5.94 15.51
C SER A 282 6.19 -7.09 14.92
N PRO A 283 6.52 -8.36 15.20
CA PRO A 283 5.66 -9.50 14.85
C PRO A 283 4.24 -9.32 15.41
N ARG A 284 3.26 -9.86 14.68
CA ARG A 284 1.86 -9.98 15.12
C ARG A 284 1.65 -11.08 16.14
#